data_AF-A0A810E086-F1
#
_entry.id   AF-A0A810E086-F1
#
_cell.length_a   1.000
_cell.length_b   1.000
_cell.length_c   1.000
_cell.angle_alpha   90.00
_cell.angle_beta   90.00
_cell.angle_gamma   90.00
#
_symmetry.space_group_name_H-M   'P 1'
#
loop_
_entity.id
_entity.type
_entity.pdbx_description
1 polymer ?
#
loop_
_entity_poly.entity_id
_entity_poly.type
_entity_poly.pdbx_seq_one_letter_code
_entity_poly.pdbx_strand_id
1 'polypeptide(L)'
;MRKRKRMIYLLAMLLLLLLLSYLAEQNGWDIGNSPSSDSEVVQLIFPSDEYPETAKHIEKAISKGEPKICTIDREGAEENRRESLKGIPTKKHYDRDEWPMAMCREGGTGADIAYISPADNRGAGGWVGNQLEKYEDGTRVEFILR
;
A
#
# COMPACT_ATOMS: atom_id res chain seq x y z
N MET A 1 64.80 3.57 2.93
CA MET A 1 63.86 2.41 2.88
C MET A 1 62.43 2.75 3.33
N ARG A 2 62.21 3.48 4.45
CA ARG A 2 60.88 3.79 5.01
C ARG A 2 59.96 4.64 4.09
N LYS A 3 60.51 5.62 3.35
CA LYS A 3 59.75 6.45 2.39
C LYS A 3 59.28 5.65 1.16
N ARG A 4 60.12 4.76 0.63
CA ARG A 4 59.80 3.89 -0.52
C ARG A 4 58.69 2.89 -0.18
N LYS A 5 58.72 2.31 1.03
CA LYS A 5 57.64 1.45 1.54
C LYS A 5 56.32 2.23 1.71
N ARG A 6 56.35 3.44 2.29
CA ARG A 6 55.17 4.32 2.37
C ARG A 6 54.57 4.63 1.01
N MET A 7 55.40 4.90 0.00
CA MET A 7 54.94 5.19 -1.35
C MET A 7 54.29 3.97 -2.02
N ILE A 8 54.84 2.78 -1.78
CA ILE A 8 54.24 1.51 -2.24
C ILE A 8 52.88 1.27 -1.58
N TYR A 9 52.74 1.51 -0.27
CA TYR A 9 51.45 1.37 0.41
C TYR A 9 50.41 2.39 -0.08
N LEU A 10 50.81 3.63 -0.36
CA LEU A 10 49.91 4.64 -0.93
C LEU A 10 49.42 4.26 -2.33
N LEU A 11 50.33 3.76 -3.18
CA LEU A 11 49.97 3.26 -4.51
C LEU A 11 49.04 2.04 -4.44
N ALA A 12 49.33 1.09 -3.54
CA ALA A 12 48.48 -0.08 -3.33
C ALA A 12 47.09 0.29 -2.80
N MET A 13 47.00 1.27 -1.90
CA MET A 13 45.74 1.78 -1.37
C MET A 13 44.93 2.50 -2.46
N LEU A 14 45.58 3.29 -3.32
CA LEU A 14 44.92 3.96 -4.44
C LEU A 14 44.36 2.95 -5.45
N LEU A 15 45.15 1.91 -5.79
CA LEU A 15 44.70 0.84 -6.67
C LEU A 15 43.54 0.04 -6.07
N LEU A 16 43.55 -0.20 -4.76
CA LEU A 16 42.44 -0.85 -4.06
C LEU A 16 41.17 0.00 -4.09
N LEU A 17 41.29 1.32 -3.89
CA LEU A 17 40.15 2.24 -3.96
C LEU A 17 39.54 2.29 -5.37
N LEU A 18 40.38 2.30 -6.41
CA LEU A 18 39.94 2.25 -7.81
C LEU A 18 39.27 0.91 -8.16
N LEU A 19 39.77 -0.20 -7.61
CA LEU A 19 39.16 -1.52 -7.81
C LEU A 19 37.79 -1.59 -7.10
N LEU A 20 37.70 -1.06 -5.89
CA LEU A 20 36.45 -1.02 -5.13
C LEU A 20 35.40 -0.12 -5.79
N SER A 21 35.78 1.03 -6.36
CA SER A 21 34.86 1.89 -7.10
C SER A 21 34.34 1.20 -8.38
N TYR A 22 35.22 0.53 -9.12
CA TYR A 22 34.83 -0.23 -10.31
C TYR A 22 33.87 -1.38 -9.98
N LEU A 23 34.12 -2.10 -8.88
CA LEU A 23 33.22 -3.16 -8.40
C LEU A 23 31.88 -2.60 -7.89
N ALA A 24 31.88 -1.42 -7.25
CA ALA A 24 30.65 -0.75 -6.81
C ALA A 24 29.77 -0.32 -7.98
N GLU A 25 30.38 0.20 -9.06
CA GLU A 25 29.67 0.52 -10.32
C GLU A 25 29.06 -0.72 -10.98
N GLN A 26 29.82 -1.83 -11.10
CA GLN A 26 29.28 -3.07 -11.67
C GLN A 26 28.18 -3.70 -10.83
N ASN A 27 28.27 -3.59 -9.50
CA ASN A 27 27.26 -4.11 -8.58
C ASN A 27 26.07 -3.16 -8.39
N GLY A 28 26.00 -2.06 -9.15
CA GLY A 28 24.86 -1.12 -9.12
C GLY A 28 24.65 -0.46 -7.76
N TRP A 29 25.73 -0.19 -7.02
CA TRP A 29 25.62 0.42 -5.70
C TRP A 29 25.39 1.93 -5.83
N ASP A 30 24.12 2.27 -6.06
CA ASP A 30 23.66 3.63 -6.27
C ASP A 30 23.58 4.38 -4.92
N ILE A 31 24.69 5.02 -4.51
CA ILE A 31 24.74 5.85 -3.29
C ILE A 31 23.86 7.13 -3.44
N GLY A 32 23.29 7.36 -4.62
CA GLY A 32 22.33 8.44 -4.91
C GLY A 32 20.88 8.13 -4.54
N ASN A 33 20.52 6.87 -4.29
CA ASN A 33 19.16 6.47 -3.89
C ASN A 33 19.21 5.66 -2.59
N SER A 34 19.42 6.36 -1.47
CA SER A 34 18.77 5.89 -0.24
C SER A 34 17.28 5.83 -0.55
N PRO A 35 16.57 4.71 -0.32
CA PRO A 35 15.13 4.75 -0.34
C PRO A 35 14.73 5.70 0.80
N SER A 36 14.38 6.93 0.45
CA SER A 36 13.63 7.79 1.35
C SER A 36 12.37 7.00 1.66
N SER A 37 12.31 6.40 2.84
CA SER A 37 11.16 5.66 3.35
C SER A 37 10.02 6.62 3.71
N ASP A 38 9.70 7.53 2.80
CA ASP A 38 8.49 8.34 2.78
C ASP A 38 7.84 8.02 1.43
N SER A 39 7.21 6.85 1.35
CA SER A 39 6.26 6.59 0.27
C SER A 39 5.16 7.62 0.41
N GLU A 40 5.07 8.53 -0.56
CA GLU A 40 4.01 9.54 -0.62
C GLU A 40 2.65 8.84 -0.44
N VAL A 41 1.89 9.29 0.57
CA VAL A 41 0.54 8.77 0.82
C VAL A 41 -0.43 9.56 -0.03
N VAL A 42 -1.02 8.89 -1.02
CA VAL A 42 -2.02 9.49 -1.90
C VAL A 42 -3.30 9.71 -1.09
N GLN A 43 -3.88 10.90 -1.17
CA GLN A 43 -5.17 11.19 -0.55
C GLN A 43 -6.30 10.98 -1.56
N LEU A 44 -7.30 10.18 -1.18
CA LEU A 44 -8.51 9.95 -1.95
C LEU A 44 -9.72 10.46 -1.17
N ILE A 45 -10.33 11.53 -1.66
CA ILE A 45 -11.56 12.08 -1.09
C ILE A 45 -12.73 11.23 -1.58
N PHE A 46 -13.32 10.45 -0.68
CA PHE A 46 -14.46 9.60 -0.99
C PHE A 46 -15.73 10.46 -1.13
N PRO A 47 -16.58 10.24 -2.15
CA PRO A 47 -17.77 11.04 -2.38
C PRO A 47 -18.92 10.58 -1.46
N SER A 48 -18.89 10.99 -0.19
CA SER A 48 -19.85 10.54 0.81
C SER A 48 -21.31 10.94 0.52
N ASP A 49 -21.53 12.04 -0.22
CA ASP A 49 -22.86 12.43 -0.68
C ASP A 49 -23.45 11.49 -1.75
N GLU A 50 -22.59 10.83 -2.56
CA GLU A 50 -23.02 9.90 -3.61
C GLU A 50 -23.23 8.48 -3.07
N TYR A 51 -22.42 8.04 -2.11
CA TYR A 51 -22.47 6.71 -1.50
C TYR A 51 -22.53 6.79 0.04
N PRO A 52 -23.62 7.34 0.60
CA PRO A 52 -23.73 7.65 2.02
C PRO A 52 -23.73 6.42 2.93
N GLU A 53 -24.26 5.28 2.48
CA GLU A 53 -24.26 4.06 3.31
C GLU A 53 -22.85 3.47 3.42
N THR A 54 -22.13 3.33 2.31
CA THR A 54 -20.73 2.89 2.32
C THR A 54 -19.84 3.88 3.07
N ALA A 55 -19.99 5.20 2.86
CA ALA A 55 -19.23 6.20 3.61
C ALA A 55 -19.39 6.04 5.13
N LYS A 56 -20.63 5.85 5.59
CA LYS A 56 -20.92 5.64 7.01
C LYS A 56 -20.32 4.34 7.56
N HIS A 57 -20.24 3.29 6.74
CA HIS A 57 -19.56 2.06 7.12
C HIS A 57 -18.06 2.30 7.30
N ILE A 58 -17.41 2.92 6.32
CA ILE A 58 -15.98 3.27 6.37
C ILE A 58 -15.67 4.14 7.60
N GLU A 59 -16.47 5.18 7.86
CA GLU A 59 -16.29 6.07 9.02
C GLU A 59 -16.36 5.29 10.33
N LYS A 60 -17.37 4.42 10.46
CA LYS A 60 -17.58 3.61 11.65
C LYS A 60 -16.44 2.61 11.85
N ALA A 61 -16.00 1.94 10.79
CA ALA A 61 -14.89 1.00 10.84
C ALA A 61 -13.60 1.69 11.31
N ILE A 62 -13.28 2.86 10.73
CA ILE A 62 -12.13 3.67 11.15
C ILE A 62 -12.27 4.10 12.62
N SER A 63 -13.47 4.50 13.07
CA SER A 63 -13.72 4.87 14.47
C SER A 63 -13.51 3.71 15.46
N LYS A 64 -13.61 2.46 15.00
CA LYS A 64 -13.33 1.25 15.78
C LYS A 64 -11.85 0.85 15.76
N GLY A 65 -11.02 1.54 14.99
CA GLY A 65 -9.58 1.29 14.92
C GLY A 65 -9.11 0.69 13.60
N GLU A 66 -9.99 0.47 12.62
CA GLU A 66 -9.56 0.04 11.29
C GLU A 66 -8.71 1.11 10.61
N PRO A 67 -7.71 0.73 9.80
CA PRO A 67 -6.86 1.69 9.12
C PRO A 67 -7.66 2.52 8.10
N LYS A 68 -7.31 3.80 8.03
CA LYS A 68 -7.77 4.72 6.98
C LYS A 68 -6.94 4.64 5.68
N ILE A 69 -5.83 3.90 5.72
CA ILE A 69 -4.91 3.72 4.60
C ILE A 69 -5.13 2.33 4.01
N CYS A 70 -5.31 2.30 2.69
CA CYS A 70 -5.27 1.10 1.86
C CYS A 70 -3.90 1.03 1.18
N THR A 71 -3.11 0.02 1.49
CA THR A 71 -1.94 -0.32 0.69
C THR A 71 -2.39 -1.31 -0.39
N ILE A 72 -2.40 -0.86 -1.66
CA ILE A 72 -3.00 -1.63 -2.75
C ILE A 72 -2.29 -2.97 -2.92
N ASP A 73 -3.06 -4.06 -2.88
CA ASP A 73 -2.62 -5.44 -3.07
C ASP A 73 -3.74 -6.21 -3.79
N ARG A 74 -3.68 -6.20 -5.13
CA ARG A 74 -4.73 -6.79 -5.96
C ARG A 74 -4.67 -8.31 -5.98
N GLU A 75 -3.47 -8.89 -5.86
CA GLU A 75 -3.27 -10.34 -5.82
C GLU A 75 -3.92 -10.95 -4.57
N GLY A 76 -3.83 -10.27 -3.43
CA GLY A 76 -4.45 -10.71 -2.17
C GLY A 76 -5.99 -10.61 -2.10
N ALA A 77 -6.65 -9.99 -3.08
CA ALA A 77 -8.05 -9.59 -2.97
C ALA A 77 -9.06 -10.75 -2.84
N GLU A 78 -8.80 -11.88 -3.52
CA GLU A 78 -9.68 -13.06 -3.41
C GLU A 78 -9.61 -13.69 -2.02
N GLU A 79 -8.38 -13.88 -1.52
CA GLU A 79 -8.12 -14.48 -0.22
C GLU A 79 -8.61 -13.60 0.94
N ASN A 80 -8.36 -12.30 0.85
CA ASN A 80 -8.86 -11.33 1.84
C ASN A 80 -10.39 -11.40 1.93
N ARG A 81 -11.09 -11.38 0.79
CA ARG A 81 -12.56 -11.49 0.78
C ARG A 81 -13.06 -12.81 1.38
N ARG A 82 -12.34 -13.89 1.14
CA ARG A 82 -12.68 -15.22 1.68
C ARG A 82 -12.59 -15.22 3.20
N GLU A 83 -11.55 -14.62 3.76
CA GLU A 83 -11.34 -14.56 5.21
C GLU A 83 -12.25 -13.53 5.91
N SER A 84 -12.42 -12.33 5.36
CA SER A 84 -13.28 -11.29 5.92
C SER A 84 -14.75 -11.74 6.02
N LEU A 85 -15.24 -12.46 5.01
CA LEU A 85 -16.65 -12.87 4.91
C LEU A 85 -16.95 -14.24 5.53
N LYS A 86 -15.96 -14.88 6.14
CA LYS A 86 -16.08 -16.23 6.72
C LYS A 86 -17.11 -16.25 7.84
N GLY A 87 -18.13 -17.09 7.69
CA GLY A 87 -19.21 -17.23 8.68
C GLY A 87 -20.24 -16.10 8.69
N ILE A 88 -20.10 -15.10 7.81
CA ILE A 88 -21.07 -14.01 7.69
C ILE A 88 -22.09 -14.39 6.61
N PRO A 89 -23.36 -14.62 6.97
CA PRO A 89 -24.37 -15.05 6.00
C PRO A 89 -24.63 -13.97 4.95
N THR A 90 -25.15 -14.36 3.80
CA THR A 90 -25.71 -13.37 2.87
C THR A 90 -27.05 -12.86 3.39
N LYS A 91 -27.40 -11.63 3.03
CA LYS A 91 -28.69 -11.02 3.36
C LYS A 91 -29.40 -10.62 2.09
N LYS A 92 -30.63 -11.09 1.90
CA LYS A 92 -31.42 -10.78 0.71
C LYS A 92 -31.54 -9.25 0.54
N HIS A 93 -31.26 -8.75 -0.66
CA HIS A 93 -31.29 -7.33 -1.03
C HIS A 93 -30.17 -6.46 -0.45
N TYR A 94 -29.08 -7.06 0.06
CA TYR A 94 -27.90 -6.33 0.53
C TYR A 94 -26.64 -6.97 -0.01
N ASP A 95 -25.62 -6.15 -0.23
CA ASP A 95 -24.24 -6.61 -0.40
C ASP A 95 -23.54 -6.56 0.97
N ARG A 96 -22.44 -7.32 1.12
CA ARG A 96 -21.56 -7.26 2.30
C ARG A 96 -20.38 -6.38 1.93
N ASP A 97 -20.35 -5.17 2.46
CA ASP A 97 -19.23 -4.26 2.31
C ASP A 97 -18.13 -4.59 3.32
N GLU A 98 -16.87 -4.33 2.96
CA GLU A 98 -15.67 -4.73 3.69
C GLU A 98 -14.79 -3.50 3.94
N TRP A 99 -14.50 -3.18 5.22
CA TRP A 99 -13.47 -2.19 5.56
C TRP A 99 -12.51 -2.73 6.63
N PRO A 100 -11.20 -2.88 6.33
CA PRO A 100 -10.53 -2.47 5.10
C PRO A 100 -10.90 -3.34 3.90
N MET A 101 -10.84 -2.74 2.70
CA MET A 101 -11.28 -3.40 1.48
C MET A 101 -10.39 -4.61 1.15
N ALA A 102 -10.96 -5.62 0.51
CA ALA A 102 -10.23 -6.83 0.15
C ALA A 102 -8.98 -6.58 -0.72
N MET A 103 -8.98 -5.55 -1.57
CA MET A 103 -7.84 -5.18 -2.42
C MET A 103 -6.73 -4.39 -1.70
N CYS A 104 -6.84 -4.25 -0.37
CA CYS A 104 -5.82 -3.63 0.48
C CYS A 104 -5.10 -4.73 1.26
N ARG A 105 -3.79 -4.55 1.50
CA ARG A 105 -3.02 -5.44 2.37
C ARG A 105 -3.59 -5.50 3.80
N GLU A 106 -4.23 -4.42 4.23
CA GLU A 106 -4.92 -4.29 5.50
C GLU A 106 -6.27 -5.02 5.56
N GLY A 107 -6.78 -5.50 4.42
CA GLY A 107 -8.03 -6.24 4.33
C GLY A 107 -7.93 -7.66 4.88
N GLY A 108 -9.02 -8.41 4.74
CA GLY A 108 -9.05 -9.82 5.13
C GLY A 108 -9.50 -10.03 6.57
N THR A 109 -8.76 -10.85 7.33
CA THR A 109 -9.18 -11.24 8.68
C THR A 109 -9.29 -10.01 9.58
N GLY A 110 -10.47 -9.81 10.17
CA GLY A 110 -10.73 -8.71 11.10
C GLY A 110 -11.42 -7.50 10.48
N ALA A 111 -11.53 -7.41 9.14
CA ALA A 111 -12.25 -6.32 8.50
C ALA A 111 -13.69 -6.17 9.03
N ASP A 112 -14.11 -4.92 9.28
CA ASP A 112 -15.47 -4.59 9.66
C ASP A 112 -16.40 -4.84 8.46
N ILE A 113 -17.53 -5.49 8.74
CA ILE A 113 -18.51 -5.86 7.71
C ILE A 113 -19.85 -5.19 8.00
N ALA A 114 -20.41 -4.56 6.96
CA ALA A 114 -21.75 -4.01 6.99
C ALA A 114 -22.58 -4.52 5.81
N TYR A 115 -23.90 -4.64 6.02
CA TYR A 115 -24.84 -4.88 4.94
C TYR A 115 -25.28 -3.56 4.35
N ILE A 116 -24.88 -3.28 3.12
CA ILE A 116 -25.16 -2.02 2.41
C ILE A 116 -26.11 -2.28 1.24
N SER A 117 -26.96 -1.29 0.90
CA SER A 117 -27.82 -1.41 -0.27
C SER A 117 -26.98 -1.62 -1.55
N PRO A 118 -27.37 -2.54 -2.46
CA PRO A 118 -26.53 -2.89 -3.61
C PRO A 118 -26.22 -1.73 -4.56
N ALA A 119 -27.12 -0.74 -4.66
CA ALA A 119 -26.89 0.42 -5.51
C ALA A 119 -25.76 1.31 -4.97
N ASP A 120 -25.78 1.59 -3.65
CA ASP A 120 -24.75 2.36 -2.95
C ASP A 120 -23.40 1.63 -3.00
N ASN A 121 -23.38 0.35 -2.56
CA ASN A 121 -22.15 -0.43 -2.46
C ASN A 121 -21.44 -0.65 -3.80
N ARG A 122 -22.20 -0.99 -4.86
CA ARG A 122 -21.61 -1.24 -6.19
C ARG A 122 -21.20 0.04 -6.87
N GLY A 123 -21.93 1.13 -6.64
CA GLY A 123 -21.54 2.48 -7.08
C GLY A 123 -20.21 2.87 -6.46
N ALA A 124 -20.09 2.76 -5.12
CA ALA A 124 -18.86 3.01 -4.39
C ALA A 124 -17.71 2.13 -4.89
N GLY A 125 -17.93 0.81 -5.00
CA GLY A 125 -16.90 -0.12 -5.49
C GLY A 125 -16.42 0.19 -6.91
N GLY A 126 -17.33 0.55 -7.82
CA GLY A 126 -16.99 0.97 -9.18
C GLY A 126 -16.21 2.29 -9.20
N TRP A 127 -16.63 3.27 -8.39
CA TRP A 127 -15.92 4.54 -8.27
C TRP A 127 -14.51 4.35 -7.70
N VAL A 128 -14.37 3.60 -6.60
CA VAL A 128 -13.06 3.31 -5.98
C VAL A 128 -12.17 2.56 -6.98
N GLY A 129 -12.69 1.51 -7.63
CA GLY A 129 -11.96 0.77 -8.67
C GLY A 129 -11.38 1.70 -9.73
N ASN A 130 -12.22 2.54 -10.34
CA ASN A 130 -11.80 3.52 -11.36
C ASN A 130 -10.75 4.51 -10.81
N GLN A 131 -10.88 4.98 -9.57
CA GLN A 131 -9.89 5.90 -8.98
C GLN A 131 -8.56 5.22 -8.69
N LEU A 132 -8.56 3.93 -8.38
CA LEU A 132 -7.34 3.19 -8.01
C LEU A 132 -6.61 2.59 -9.21
N GLU A 133 -7.23 2.48 -10.38
CA GLU A 133 -6.60 1.95 -11.61
C GLU A 133 -5.29 2.65 -12.00
N LYS A 134 -5.16 3.95 -11.71
CA LYS A 134 -3.96 4.75 -11.99
C LYS A 134 -2.78 4.49 -11.04
N TYR A 135 -2.98 3.68 -10.00
CA TYR A 135 -1.98 3.42 -8.98
C TYR A 135 -1.54 1.96 -9.00
N GLU A 136 -0.22 1.77 -8.98
CA GLU A 136 0.42 0.46 -8.92
C GLU A 136 0.20 -0.21 -7.54
N ASP A 137 0.30 -1.54 -7.51
CA ASP A 137 0.31 -2.30 -6.25
C ASP A 137 1.46 -1.80 -5.35
N GLY A 138 1.19 -1.73 -4.05
CA GLY A 138 2.10 -1.14 -3.05
C GLY A 138 1.87 0.36 -2.80
N THR A 139 1.11 1.06 -3.65
CA THR A 139 0.71 2.46 -3.38
C THR A 139 -0.12 2.53 -2.11
N ARG A 140 0.17 3.50 -1.24
CA ARG A 140 -0.58 3.77 0.00
C ARG A 140 -1.57 4.89 -0.24
N VAL A 141 -2.86 4.59 -0.06
CA VAL A 141 -3.97 5.51 -0.32
C VAL A 141 -4.73 5.76 0.97
N GLU A 142 -4.70 7.00 1.47
CA GLU A 142 -5.51 7.44 2.59
C GLU A 142 -6.91 7.87 2.12
N PHE A 143 -7.95 7.23 2.67
CA PHE A 143 -9.34 7.60 2.40
C PHE A 143 -9.78 8.73 3.33
N ILE A 144 -10.25 9.81 2.73
CA ILE A 144 -10.79 10.97 3.43
C ILE A 144 -12.29 11.03 3.14
N LEU A 145 -13.11 10.86 4.18
CA LEU A 145 -14.57 11.01 4.10
C LEU A 145 -14.91 12.50 4.31
N ARG A 146 -15.74 13.07 3.45
CA ARG A 146 -16.19 14.48 3.52
C ARG A 146 -17.66 14.61 3.19
#